data_AF-A0A7Y3FCC8-F1
#
_entry.id   AF-A0A7Y3FCC8-F1
#
_cell.length_a   1.000
_cell.length_b   1.000
_cell.length_c   1.000
_cell.angle_alpha   90.00
_cell.angle_beta   90.00
_cell.angle_gamma   90.00
#
_symmetry.space_group_name_H-M   'P 1'
#
loop_
_entity.id
_entity.type
_entity.pdbx_description
1 polymer ?
#
loop_
_entity_poly.entity_id
_entity_poly.type
_entity_poly.pdbx_seq_one_letter_code
_entity_poly.pdbx_strand_id
1 'polypeptide(L)' 'HSASISVKLMQEMAGATVIGPILTGVDKPIQILPTVSSVNDIMNMAVLAASKVG' A
#
# COMPACT_ATOMS: atom_id res chain seq x y z
N HIS A 1 -4.48 15.11 -3.46
CA HIS A 1 -4.63 15.50 -2.03
C HIS A 1 -5.81 14.78 -1.37
N SER A 2 -7.00 14.80 -1.98
CA SER A 2 -8.20 14.13 -1.44
C SER A 2 -8.03 12.61 -1.25
N ALA A 3 -7.33 11.92 -2.15
CA ALA A 3 -7.10 10.47 -2.06
C ALA A 3 -6.42 10.03 -0.76
N SER A 4 -5.39 10.76 -0.28
CA SER A 4 -4.70 10.38 0.97
C SER A 4 -5.56 10.60 2.22
N ILE A 5 -6.41 11.62 2.22
CA ILE A 5 -7.37 11.87 3.31
C ILE A 5 -8.46 10.80 3.30
N SER A 6 -9.05 10.49 2.14
CA SER A 6 -10.07 9.45 2.01
C SER A 6 -9.56 8.07 2.42
N VAL A 7 -8.33 7.71 2.04
CA VAL A 7 -7.71 6.44 2.42
C VAL A 7 -7.48 6.35 3.94
N LYS A 8 -6.99 7.43 4.57
CA LYS A 8 -6.86 7.49 6.03
C LYS A 8 -8.22 7.37 6.73
N LEU A 9 -9.25 8.06 6.23
CA LEU A 9 -10.60 7.96 6.77
C LEU A 9 -11.20 6.55 6.61
N MET A 10 -10.93 5.85 5.50
CA MET A 10 -11.34 4.46 5.31
C MET A 10 -10.65 3.51 6.32
N GLN A 11 -9.37 3.74 6.59
CA GLN A 11 -8.61 2.97 7.57
C GLN A 11 -9.19 3.16 8.99
N GLU A 12 -9.50 4.40 9.36
CA GLU A 12 -9.98 4.77 10.70
C GLU A 12 -11.48 4.50 10.94
N MET A 13 -12.36 4.67 9.94
CA MET A 13 -13.81 4.47 10.10
C MET A 13 -14.33 3.09 9.70
N ALA A 14 -13.70 2.39 8.76
CA ALA A 14 -14.24 1.15 8.21
C ALA A 14 -13.58 -0.13 8.74
N GLY A 15 -12.55 -0.02 9.61
CA GLY A 15 -11.75 -1.17 10.04
C GLY A 15 -11.08 -1.92 8.88
N ALA A 16 -10.98 -1.26 7.72
CA ALA A 16 -10.52 -1.87 6.49
C ALA A 16 -8.98 -1.96 6.51
N THR A 17 -8.45 -3.13 6.17
CA THR A 17 -7.02 -3.28 5.90
C THR A 17 -6.71 -2.58 4.58
N VAL A 18 -6.18 -1.37 4.67
CA VAL A 18 -5.70 -0.65 3.48
C VAL A 18 -4.34 -1.21 3.09
N ILE A 19 -4.25 -1.73 1.88
CA ILE A 19 -2.99 -2.15 1.26
C ILE A 19 -2.55 -1.05 0.28
N GLY A 20 -1.56 -0.25 0.65
CA GLY A 20 -1.03 0.82 -0.19
C GLY A 20 -0.26 1.90 0.58
N PRO A 21 0.42 2.85 -0.11
CA PRO A 21 0.26 3.21 -1.52
C PRO A 21 0.88 2.20 -2.49
N ILE A 22 0.16 1.88 -3.57
CA ILE A 22 0.67 1.06 -4.67
C ILE A 22 1.26 1.99 -5.73
N LEU A 23 2.56 1.89 -5.95
CA LEU A 23 3.24 2.57 -7.05
C LEU A 23 3.05 1.77 -8.33
N THR A 24 2.63 2.47 -9.38
CA THR A 24 2.30 1.92 -10.69
C THR A 24 3.01 2.73 -11.78
N GLY A 25 3.28 2.13 -12.94
CA GLY A 25 3.91 2.84 -14.08
C GLY A 25 5.41 3.16 -13.93
N VAL A 26 6.11 2.46 -13.04
CA VAL A 26 7.56 2.52 -12.85
C VAL A 26 8.26 1.38 -13.59
N ASP A 27 9.43 1.64 -14.21
CA ASP A 27 10.16 0.62 -15.01
C ASP A 27 10.56 -0.63 -14.21
N LYS A 28 10.72 -0.48 -12.89
CA LYS A 28 10.99 -1.57 -11.96
C LYS A 28 9.91 -1.55 -10.87
N PRO A 29 9.34 -2.72 -10.52
CA PRO A 29 8.30 -2.78 -9.50
C PRO A 29 8.91 -2.45 -8.13
N ILE A 30 8.52 -1.30 -7.59
CA ILE A 30 8.94 -0.81 -6.28
C ILE A 30 7.68 -0.44 -5.48
N GLN A 31 7.67 -0.70 -4.19
CA GLN A 31 6.56 -0.35 -3.31
C GLN A 31 7.11 0.30 -2.03
N ILE A 32 6.45 1.35 -1.53
CA ILE A 32 6.92 2.13 -0.37
C ILE A 32 5.98 1.88 0.81
N LEU A 33 6.56 1.50 1.96
CA LEU A 33 5.82 1.26 3.20
C LEU A 33 6.32 2.17 4.33
N PRO A 34 5.44 2.55 5.27
CA PRO A 34 5.84 3.16 6.53
C PRO A 34 6.78 2.26 7.33
N THR A 35 7.75 2.85 8.05
CA THR A 35 8.69 2.09 8.89
C THR A 35 8.02 1.32 10.04
N VAL A 36 6.79 1.70 10.40
CA VAL A 36 5.98 1.07 11.47
C VAL A 36 5.04 -0.03 10.94
N SER A 37 5.18 -0.46 9.69
CA SER A 37 4.35 -1.50 9.08
C SER A 37 4.54 -2.87 9.71
N SER A 38 3.47 -3.67 9.72
CA SER A 38 3.55 -5.05 10.20
C SER A 38 4.24 -5.97 9.18
N VAL A 39 4.71 -7.14 9.64
CA VAL A 39 5.34 -8.13 8.77
C VAL A 39 4.39 -8.60 7.66
N ASN A 40 3.10 -8.71 7.94
CA ASN A 40 2.09 -9.08 6.96
C ASN A 40 1.96 -8.02 5.85
N ASP A 41 2.00 -6.72 6.21
CA ASP A 41 1.93 -5.64 5.23
C ASP A 41 3.15 -5.66 4.30
N ILE A 42 4.33 -5.90 4.86
CA ILE A 42 5.58 -6.03 4.11
C ILE A 42 5.50 -7.19 3.13
N MET A 43 5.05 -8.37 3.59
CA MET A 43 4.93 -9.55 2.74
C MET A 43 3.92 -9.33 1.61
N ASN A 44 2.74 -8.77 1.91
CA ASN A 44 1.72 -8.47 0.92
C ASN A 44 2.23 -7.51 -0.15
N MET A 45 2.96 -6.47 0.26
CA MET A 45 3.49 -5.47 -0.66
C MET A 45 4.68 -5.98 -1.47
N ALA A 46 5.50 -6.87 -0.90
CA ALA A 46 6.54 -7.58 -1.64
C ALA A 46 5.94 -8.49 -2.73
N VAL A 47 4.83 -9.18 -2.43
CA VAL A 47 4.11 -10.01 -3.42
C VAL A 47 3.50 -9.15 -4.52
N LEU A 48 2.90 -8.00 -4.18
CA LEU A 48 2.38 -7.06 -5.17
C LEU A 48 3.48 -6.52 -6.09
N ALA A 49 4.64 -6.17 -5.54
CA ALA A 49 5.81 -5.76 -6.32
C ALA A 49 6.31 -6.90 -7.23
N ALA A 50 6.52 -8.09 -6.68
CA ALA A 50 6.99 -9.25 -7.45
C ALA A 50 6.03 -9.64 -8.59
N SER A 51 4.73 -9.48 -8.36
CA SER A 51 3.68 -9.80 -9.32
C SER A 51 3.49 -8.71 -10.40
N LYS A 52 4.26 -7.60 -10.34
CA LYS A 52 4.09 -6.40 -11.19
C LYS A 52 2.64 -5.92 -11.21
N VAL A 53 1.94 -6.07 -10.09
CA VAL A 53 0.57 -5.56 -9.93
C VAL A 53 0.71 -4.09 -9.59
N GLY A 54 0.79 -3.28 -10.65
CA GLY A 54 0.94 -1.83 -10.58
C GLY A 54 1.06 -1.20 -11.95
#